data_AF-D4XAS2-F1
#
_entry.id   AF-D4XAS2-F1
#
_cell.length_a   1.000
_cell.length_b   1.000
_cell.length_c   1.000
_cell.angle_alpha   90.00
_cell.angle_beta   90.00
_cell.angle_gamma   90.00
#
_symmetry.space_group_name_H-M   'P 1'
#
loop_
_entity.id
_entity.type
_entity.pdbx_description
1 polymer ?
#
loop_
_entity_poly.entity_id
_entity_poly.type
_entity_poly.pdbx_seq_one_letter_code
_entity_poly.pdbx_strand_id
1 'polypeptide(L)'
;MSSLTGDDFLWNWARWSWSGATVGNMEAYVSWEDDHRPINYDHARAVEEMHAALPWHERMVVIAEYPQKNAMFGGMDPKARRRAAREWIADTTGVAMNETEYKLYLGLFRNQVERRLG
;
A
#
# COMPACT_ATOMS: atom_id res chain seq x y z
N MET A 1 20.45 13.57 8.42
CA MET A 1 19.07 13.38 7.93
C MET A 1 18.92 11.90 7.65
N SER A 2 17.98 11.20 8.30
CA SER A 2 17.71 9.79 7.99
C SER A 2 17.17 9.72 6.55
N SER A 3 17.68 8.79 5.73
CA SER A 3 17.07 8.48 4.44
C SER A 3 15.65 7.94 4.67
N LEU A 4 14.73 8.22 3.75
CA LEU A 4 13.39 7.63 3.76
C LEU A 4 13.49 6.15 3.40
N THR A 5 12.71 5.32 4.09
CA THR A 5 12.63 3.88 3.85
C THR A 5 11.58 3.55 2.78
N GLY A 6 11.59 2.33 2.25
CA GLY A 6 10.52 1.86 1.36
C GLY A 6 9.13 1.98 1.98
N ASP A 7 9.00 1.74 3.29
CA ASP A 7 7.73 1.89 3.99
C ASP A 7 7.27 3.36 4.04
N ASP A 8 8.19 4.33 4.17
CA ASP A 8 7.83 5.75 4.14
C ASP A 8 7.24 6.17 2.79
N PHE A 9 7.82 5.69 1.69
CA PHE A 9 7.32 5.96 0.34
C PHE A 9 5.94 5.32 0.10
N LEU A 10 5.74 4.08 0.57
CA LEU A 10 4.48 3.36 0.39
C LEU A 10 3.35 3.94 1.25
N TRP A 11 3.65 4.41 2.47
CA TRP A 11 2.67 5.14 3.28
C TRP A 11 2.34 6.53 2.72
N ASN A 12 3.32 7.21 2.13
CA ASN A 12 3.05 8.44 1.38
C ASN A 12 2.12 8.20 0.19
N TRP A 13 2.36 7.13 -0.58
CA TRP A 13 1.50 6.73 -1.69
C TRP A 13 0.09 6.35 -1.23
N ALA A 14 -0.06 5.56 -0.16
CA ALA A 14 -1.37 5.19 0.36
C ALA A 14 -2.21 6.41 0.79
N ARG A 15 -1.59 7.39 1.46
CA ARG A 15 -2.25 8.65 1.83
C ARG A 15 -2.66 9.47 0.62
N TRP A 16 -1.84 9.47 -0.45
CA TRP A 16 -2.20 10.07 -1.72
C TRP A 16 -3.38 9.36 -2.40
N SER A 17 -3.44 8.03 -2.37
CA SER A 17 -4.56 7.26 -2.92
C SER A 17 -5.87 7.54 -2.18
N TRP A 18 -5.82 7.87 -0.88
CA TRP A 18 -6.98 8.33 -0.12
C TRP A 18 -7.34 9.79 -0.38
N SER A 19 -6.39 10.62 -0.82
CA SER A 19 -6.60 12.04 -1.11
C SER A 19 -7.17 12.33 -2.50
N GLY A 20 -7.67 11.31 -3.21
CA GLY A 20 -8.32 11.45 -4.51
C GLY A 20 -9.54 12.38 -4.50
N ALA A 21 -10.11 12.65 -5.68
CA ALA A 21 -11.14 13.67 -5.89
C ALA A 21 -12.31 13.55 -4.90
N THR A 22 -12.35 14.47 -3.95
CA THR A 22 -13.54 14.74 -3.14
C THR A 22 -14.57 15.44 -4.02
N VAL A 23 -15.82 15.02 -3.94
CA VAL A 23 -16.91 15.71 -4.64
C VAL A 23 -17.22 17.01 -3.89
N GLY A 24 -16.90 18.17 -4.47
CA GLY A 24 -17.19 19.50 -3.89
C GLY A 24 -16.11 20.03 -2.93
N ASN A 25 -16.48 20.95 -2.01
CA ASN A 25 -15.59 21.58 -1.01
C ASN A 25 -15.20 20.65 0.16
N MET A 26 -15.21 19.33 -0.02
CA MET A 26 -14.85 18.39 1.04
C MET A 26 -13.34 18.18 1.09
N GLU A 27 -12.78 18.26 2.28
CA GLU A 27 -11.36 18.00 2.55
C GLU A 27 -11.07 16.51 2.39
N ALA A 28 -9.95 16.18 1.75
CA ALA A 28 -9.50 14.80 1.57
C ALA A 28 -9.40 14.08 2.93
N TYR A 29 -9.99 12.88 3.06
CA TYR A 29 -9.87 12.08 4.27
C TYR A 29 -8.42 11.58 4.41
N VAL A 30 -7.64 12.29 5.22
CA VAL A 30 -6.35 11.83 5.72
C VAL A 30 -6.61 11.29 7.11
N SER A 31 -6.24 10.05 7.37
CA SER A 31 -6.11 9.51 8.73
C SER A 31 -5.01 10.29 9.45
N TRP A 32 -5.35 11.47 9.95
CA TRP A 32 -4.47 12.43 10.60
C TRP A 32 -3.87 11.91 11.91
N GLU A 33 -4.30 10.73 12.37
CA GLU A 33 -3.87 10.13 13.63
C GLU A 33 -2.50 9.42 13.55
N ASP A 34 -2.01 9.05 12.35
CA ASP A 34 -0.82 8.17 12.22
C ASP A 34 0.43 8.82 11.57
N ASP A 35 0.28 9.76 10.62
CA ASP A 35 1.42 10.40 9.93
C ASP A 35 1.08 11.82 9.42
N HIS A 36 1.62 12.83 10.12
CA HIS A 36 1.40 14.26 9.85
C HIS A 36 2.26 14.84 8.71
N ARG A 37 3.15 14.06 8.08
CA ARG A 37 4.00 14.58 7.00
C ARG A 37 3.13 15.03 5.81
N PRO A 38 3.42 16.13 5.11
CA PRO A 38 2.69 16.46 3.88
C PRO A 38 2.83 15.33 2.84
N ILE A 39 1.83 15.16 1.99
CA ILE A 39 1.90 14.23 0.86
C ILE A 39 2.92 14.76 -0.15
N ASN A 40 3.94 13.97 -0.45
CA ASN A 40 4.85 14.20 -1.55
C ASN A 40 4.28 13.57 -2.83
N TYR A 41 3.76 14.42 -3.72
CA TYR A 41 3.12 14.00 -4.97
C TYR A 41 4.10 13.34 -5.97
N ASP A 42 5.37 13.76 -5.98
CA ASP A 42 6.36 13.18 -6.90
C ASP A 42 6.69 11.75 -6.50
N HIS A 43 6.89 11.51 -5.20
CA HIS A 43 7.09 10.16 -4.66
C HIS A 43 5.85 9.29 -4.88
N ALA A 44 4.65 9.83 -4.62
CA ALA A 44 3.41 9.09 -4.79
C ALA A 44 3.18 8.67 -6.26
N ARG A 45 3.40 9.58 -7.22
CA ARG A 45 3.31 9.26 -8.65
C ARG A 45 4.33 8.21 -9.07
N ALA A 46 5.58 8.31 -8.61
CA ALA A 46 6.59 7.32 -8.92
C ALA A 46 6.22 5.92 -8.36
N VAL A 47 5.69 5.85 -7.13
CA VAL A 47 5.19 4.59 -6.56
C VAL A 47 3.99 4.06 -7.35
N GLU A 48 3.06 4.93 -7.78
CA GLU A 48 1.92 4.55 -8.61
C GLU A 48 2.37 3.94 -9.96
N GLU A 49 3.33 4.55 -10.64
CA GLU A 49 3.89 4.03 -11.89
C GLU A 49 4.53 2.65 -11.68
N MET A 50 5.29 2.48 -10.60
CA MET A 50 5.90 1.20 -10.24
C MET A 50 4.84 0.15 -9.88
N HIS A 51 3.80 0.52 -9.14
CA HIS A 51 2.68 -0.35 -8.78
C HIS A 51 1.90 -0.79 -10.01
N ALA A 52 1.60 0.14 -10.93
CA ALA A 52 0.87 -0.15 -12.15
C ALA A 52 1.58 -1.16 -13.07
N ALA A 53 2.90 -1.26 -12.98
CA ALA A 53 3.70 -2.22 -13.74
C ALA A 53 3.69 -3.66 -13.18
N LEU A 54 3.21 -3.87 -11.95
CA LEU A 54 3.15 -5.20 -11.33
C LEU A 54 2.00 -6.04 -11.90
N PRO A 55 2.13 -7.38 -11.89
CA PRO A 55 1.01 -8.29 -12.10
C PRO A 55 -0.12 -8.02 -11.10
N TRP A 56 -1.38 -8.24 -11.52
CA TRP A 56 -2.55 -7.84 -10.72
C TRP A 56 -2.58 -8.43 -9.30
N HIS A 57 -2.20 -9.68 -9.12
CA HIS A 57 -2.15 -10.31 -7.79
C HIS A 57 -1.07 -9.68 -6.88
N GLU A 58 0.09 -9.30 -7.43
CA GLU A 58 1.14 -8.59 -6.69
C GLU A 58 0.71 -7.16 -6.34
N ARG A 59 0.01 -6.47 -7.25
CA ARG A 59 -0.61 -5.16 -6.97
C ARG A 59 -1.54 -5.24 -5.77
N MET A 60 -2.36 -6.29 -5.71
CA MET A 60 -3.31 -6.49 -4.62
C MET A 60 -2.64 -6.79 -3.27
N VAL A 61 -1.46 -7.41 -3.24
CA VAL A 61 -0.64 -7.54 -2.02
C VAL A 61 -0.29 -6.17 -1.45
N VAL A 62 0.20 -5.25 -2.30
CA VAL A 62 0.54 -3.89 -1.86
C VAL A 62 -0.70 -3.13 -1.42
N ILE A 63 -1.81 -3.24 -2.15
CA ILE A 63 -3.09 -2.61 -1.77
C ILE A 63 -3.55 -3.11 -0.39
N ALA A 64 -3.45 -4.41 -0.11
CA ALA A 64 -3.84 -5.00 1.16
C ALA A 64 -3.02 -4.48 2.36
N GLU A 65 -1.73 -4.22 2.15
CA GLU A 65 -0.79 -3.84 3.22
C GLU A 65 -0.69 -2.34 3.48
N TYR A 66 -1.11 -1.50 2.54
CA TYR A 66 -1.07 -0.05 2.68
C TYR A 66 -2.47 0.59 2.58
N PRO A 67 -3.07 0.84 1.38
CA PRO A 67 -4.40 1.45 1.29
C PRO A 67 -5.53 0.75 2.07
N GLN A 68 -5.56 -0.59 2.12
CA GLN A 68 -6.66 -1.36 2.72
C GLN A 68 -6.34 -1.88 4.12
N LYS A 69 -5.11 -1.68 4.62
CA LYS A 69 -4.67 -2.24 5.90
C LYS A 69 -5.59 -1.85 7.06
N ASN A 70 -5.97 -0.57 7.13
CA ASN A 70 -6.87 -0.07 8.17
C ASN A 70 -8.34 -0.11 7.73
N ALA A 71 -8.63 0.16 6.45
CA ALA A 71 -10.01 0.24 5.95
C ALA A 71 -10.73 -1.12 5.90
N MET A 72 -10.07 -2.16 5.39
CA MET A 72 -10.66 -3.49 5.22
C MET A 72 -10.20 -4.47 6.31
N PHE A 73 -8.96 -4.32 6.78
CA PHE A 73 -8.36 -5.27 7.72
C PHE A 73 -8.05 -4.67 9.10
N GLY A 74 -8.61 -3.49 9.40
CA GLY A 74 -8.48 -2.84 10.70
C GLY A 74 -9.02 -3.73 11.82
N GLY A 75 -8.36 -3.69 12.99
CA GLY A 75 -8.76 -4.45 14.18
C GLY A 75 -8.47 -5.95 14.13
N MET A 76 -7.97 -6.49 13.01
CA MET A 76 -7.49 -7.87 12.94
C MET A 76 -6.06 -7.98 13.48
N ASP A 77 -5.75 -9.10 14.14
CA ASP A 77 -4.36 -9.40 14.49
C ASP A 77 -3.50 -9.62 13.21
N PRO A 78 -2.17 -9.45 13.27
CA PRO A 78 -1.33 -9.52 12.09
C PRO A 78 -1.41 -10.84 11.31
N LYS A 79 -1.69 -11.97 11.97
CA LYS A 79 -1.80 -13.28 11.32
C LYS A 79 -3.16 -13.43 10.64
N ALA A 80 -4.25 -13.05 11.32
CA ALA A 80 -5.59 -13.05 10.74
C ALA A 80 -5.67 -12.12 9.52
N ARG A 81 -5.09 -10.92 9.62
CA ARG A 81 -5.03 -9.96 8.51
C ARG A 81 -4.36 -10.55 7.26
N ARG A 82 -3.16 -11.14 7.41
CA ARG A 82 -2.45 -11.76 6.27
C ARG A 82 -3.21 -12.95 5.68
N ARG A 83 -4.00 -13.66 6.48
CA ARG A 83 -4.87 -14.72 5.97
C ARG A 83 -6.03 -14.13 5.15
N ALA A 84 -6.77 -13.18 5.74
CA ALA A 84 -7.90 -12.52 5.09
C ALA A 84 -7.48 -11.81 3.79
N ALA A 85 -6.33 -11.14 3.79
CA ALA A 85 -5.77 -10.50 2.60
C ALA A 85 -5.51 -11.52 1.47
N ARG A 86 -4.92 -12.68 1.77
CA ARG A 86 -4.66 -13.71 0.75
C ARG A 86 -5.93 -14.34 0.22
N GLU A 87 -6.93 -14.59 1.08
CA GLU A 87 -8.24 -15.08 0.67
C GLU A 87 -8.92 -14.06 -0.26
N TRP A 88 -8.93 -12.78 0.14
CA TRP A 88 -9.44 -11.69 -0.69
C TRP A 88 -8.73 -11.55 -2.05
N ILE A 89 -7.40 -11.70 -2.07
CA ILE A 89 -6.62 -11.66 -3.33
C ILE A 89 -6.96 -12.86 -4.21
N ALA A 90 -7.08 -14.05 -3.64
CA ALA A 90 -7.47 -15.25 -4.40
C ALA A 90 -8.86 -15.08 -5.01
N ASP A 91 -9.82 -14.57 -4.25
CA ASP A 91 -11.18 -14.32 -4.73
C ASP A 91 -11.21 -13.25 -5.83
N THR A 92 -10.40 -12.19 -5.69
CA THR A 92 -10.40 -11.06 -6.63
C THR A 92 -9.62 -11.35 -7.91
N THR A 93 -8.55 -12.16 -7.84
CA THR A 93 -7.60 -12.35 -8.95
C THR A 93 -7.59 -13.76 -9.53
N GLY A 94 -8.21 -14.73 -8.85
CA GLY A 94 -8.11 -16.15 -9.16
C GLY A 94 -6.76 -16.79 -8.80
N VAL A 95 -5.81 -16.03 -8.27
CA VAL A 95 -4.47 -16.50 -7.92
C VAL A 95 -4.38 -16.73 -6.41
N ALA A 96 -4.30 -18.00 -6.02
CA ALA A 96 -4.03 -18.38 -4.63
C ALA A 96 -2.52 -18.27 -4.35
N MET A 97 -2.18 -17.73 -3.17
CA MET A 97 -0.79 -17.64 -2.71
C MET A 97 -0.65 -18.04 -1.24
N ASN A 98 0.50 -18.60 -0.90
CA ASN A 98 0.87 -18.93 0.46
C ASN A 98 1.46 -17.71 1.21
N GLU A 99 1.70 -17.85 2.51
CA GLU A 99 2.23 -16.74 3.33
C GLU A 99 3.66 -16.32 2.93
N THR A 100 4.47 -17.25 2.43
CA THR A 100 5.84 -16.97 1.97
C THR A 100 5.83 -16.12 0.71
N GLU A 101 5.03 -16.49 -0.30
CA GLU A 101 4.86 -15.73 -1.55
C GLU A 101 4.34 -14.32 -1.26
N TYR A 102 3.32 -14.21 -0.41
CA TYR A 102 2.77 -12.92 0.00
C TYR A 102 3.83 -11.98 0.61
N LYS A 103 4.64 -12.51 1.54
CA LYS A 103 5.74 -11.74 2.16
C LYS A 103 6.85 -11.41 1.17
N LEU A 104 7.15 -12.34 0.25
CA LEU A 104 8.16 -12.16 -0.78
C LEU A 104 7.78 -11.01 -1.72
N TYR A 105 6.57 -11.03 -2.29
CA TYR A 105 6.10 -9.99 -3.19
C TYR A 105 6.09 -8.61 -2.53
N LEU A 106 5.58 -8.53 -1.30
CA LEU A 106 5.60 -7.30 -0.52
C LEU A 106 7.03 -6.77 -0.30
N GLY A 107 7.94 -7.66 0.13
CA GLY A 107 9.33 -7.31 0.39
C GLY A 107 10.09 -6.87 -0.87
N LEU A 108 9.88 -7.56 -2.00
CA LEU A 108 10.50 -7.22 -3.28
C LEU A 108 10.08 -5.82 -3.74
N PHE A 109 8.77 -5.53 -3.72
CA PHE A 109 8.28 -4.22 -4.15
C PHE A 109 8.78 -3.10 -3.24
N ARG A 110 8.72 -3.29 -1.91
CA ARG A 110 9.23 -2.31 -0.95
C ARG A 110 10.71 -2.00 -1.16
N ASN A 111 11.54 -3.03 -1.32
CA ASN A 111 12.96 -2.85 -1.58
C ASN A 111 13.22 -2.16 -2.93
N GLN A 112 12.41 -2.44 -3.94
CA GLN A 112 12.52 -1.80 -5.25
C GLN A 112 12.20 -0.30 -5.16
N VAL A 113 11.13 0.07 -4.43
CA VAL A 113 10.75 1.47 -4.18
C VAL A 113 11.85 2.21 -3.43
N GLU A 114 12.36 1.61 -2.34
CA GLU A 114 13.45 2.19 -1.55
C GLU A 114 14.69 2.45 -2.41
N ARG A 115 15.12 1.49 -3.22
CA ARG A 115 16.28 1.67 -4.11
C ARG A 115 16.08 2.72 -5.19
N ARG A 116 14.83 3.01 -5.58
CA ARG A 116 14.52 3.93 -6.68
C ARG A 116 14.38 5.37 -6.21
N LEU A 117 13.93 5.57 -4.97
CA LEU A 117 13.52 6.87 -4.43
C LEU A 117 14.30 7.31 -3.18
N GLY A 118 14.93 6.39 -2.44
CA GLY A 118 15.75 6.66 -1.26
C GLY A 118 17.17 7.09 -1.61
#